data_AF-A0A6P3ZGX9-F1
#
_entry.id   AF-A0A6P3ZGX9-F1
#
_cell.length_a   1.000
_cell.length_b   1.000
_cell.length_c   1.000
_cell.angle_alpha   90.00
_cell.angle_beta   90.00
_cell.angle_gamma   90.00
#
_symmetry.space_group_name_H-M   'P 1'
#
loop_
_entity.id
_entity.type
_entity.pdbx_description
1 polymer ?
#
loop_
_entity_poly.entity_id
_entity_poly.type
_entity_poly.pdbx_seq_one_letter_code
_entity_poly.pdbx_strand_id
1 'polypeptide(L)'
;MSIACGLPVLECVYCLACARWVWLKCLYTAGYESENWSLATTEEFEPVPRLCRLILSAYEEDLRNPLWAPPGGYGIDPDCVVLRKNDEETLGRVTPYMIYLDHDNADIVLAIRGLNLAKESDYAVLLDNKLGQTKFDGGYVHNGLLKAAEWVFDTECDGLRELVE
;
A
#
# COMPACT_ATOMS: atom_id res chain seq x y z
N MET A 1 -29.61 30.86 6.64
CA MET A 1 -28.25 30.70 7.24
C MET A 1 -27.49 29.79 6.30
N SER A 2 -26.61 30.36 5.48
CA SER A 2 -26.01 29.65 4.36
C SER A 2 -25.00 28.60 4.84
N ILE A 3 -25.10 27.37 4.34
CA ILE A 3 -24.18 26.25 4.59
C ILE A 3 -22.71 26.67 4.29
N ALA A 4 -22.54 27.66 3.40
CA ALA A 4 -21.26 28.26 3.05
C ALA A 4 -20.51 28.92 4.23
N CYS A 5 -21.18 29.40 5.28
CA CYS A 5 -20.51 29.99 6.44
C CYS A 5 -19.99 28.95 7.45
N GLY A 6 -20.46 27.70 7.38
CA GLY A 6 -20.06 26.63 8.29
C GLY A 6 -18.81 25.85 7.84
N LEU A 7 -18.55 25.84 6.52
CA LEU A 7 -17.40 25.15 5.91
C LEU A 7 -16.05 25.61 6.50
N PRO A 8 -15.75 26.93 6.62
CA PRO A 8 -14.47 27.38 7.17
C PRO A 8 -14.28 26.99 8.64
N VAL A 9 -15.37 26.96 9.42
CA VAL A 9 -15.32 26.57 10.84
C VAL A 9 -15.07 25.08 10.97
N LEU A 10 -15.74 24.25 10.14
CA LEU A 10 -15.58 22.80 10.15
C LEU A 10 -14.16 22.39 9.71
N GLU A 11 -13.62 23.06 8.68
CA GLU A 11 -12.22 22.92 8.28
C GLU A 11 -11.26 23.30 9.41
N CYS A 12 -11.48 24.43 10.10
CA CYS A 12 -10.65 24.84 11.23
C CYS A 12 -10.69 23.83 12.38
N VAL A 13 -11.87 23.30 12.73
CA VAL A 13 -12.03 22.27 13.77
C VAL A 13 -11.28 21.00 13.37
N TYR A 14 -11.41 20.57 12.12
CA TYR A 14 -10.70 19.40 11.60
C TYR A 14 -9.18 19.60 11.64
N CYS A 15 -8.68 20.73 11.14
CA CYS A 15 -7.26 21.07 11.18
C CYS A 15 -6.71 21.11 12.61
N LEU A 16 -7.42 21.72 13.56
CA LEU A 16 -7.02 21.75 14.97
C LEU A 16 -7.01 20.35 15.61
N ALA A 17 -7.98 19.51 15.26
CA ALA A 17 -8.03 18.13 15.74
C ALA A 17 -6.84 17.30 15.19
N CYS A 18 -6.56 17.40 13.89
CA CYS A 18 -5.41 16.76 13.26
C CYS A 18 -4.09 17.27 13.85
N ALA A 19 -3.92 18.59 14.01
CA ALA A 19 -2.72 19.19 14.59
C ALA A 19 -2.52 18.72 16.05
N ARG A 20 -3.60 18.67 16.84
CA ARG A 20 -3.55 18.12 18.20
C ARG A 20 -3.18 16.64 18.20
N TRP A 21 -3.75 15.84 17.30
CA TRP A 21 -3.41 14.42 17.21
C TRP A 21 -1.94 14.21 16.84
N VAL A 22 -1.43 14.93 15.83
CA VAL A 22 0.00 14.90 15.46
C VAL A 22 0.87 15.33 16.64
N TRP A 23 0.52 16.41 17.32
CA TRP A 23 1.23 16.90 18.51
C TRP A 23 1.30 15.83 19.61
N LEU A 24 0.18 15.19 19.92
CA LEU A 24 0.12 14.11 20.92
C LEU A 24 0.94 12.89 20.46
N LYS A 25 0.84 12.48 19.20
CA LYS A 25 1.64 11.39 18.64
C LYS A 25 3.13 11.69 18.75
N CYS A 26 3.55 12.91 18.41
CA CYS A 26 4.94 13.35 18.53
C CYS A 26 5.44 13.39 19.98
N LEU A 27 4.63 13.87 20.93
CA LEU A 27 5.03 13.97 22.33
C LEU A 27 5.10 12.63 23.05
N TYR A 28 4.19 11.71 22.74
CA TYR A 28 3.97 10.52 23.58
C TYR A 28 4.37 9.20 22.93
N THR A 29 4.55 9.16 21.61
CA THR A 29 4.66 7.88 20.90
C THR A 29 5.78 7.87 19.85
N ALA A 30 5.98 8.97 19.12
CA ALA A 30 6.99 9.04 18.08
C ALA A 30 8.39 8.82 18.65
N GLY A 31 9.15 7.90 18.04
CA GLY A 31 10.50 7.53 18.47
C GLY A 31 10.55 6.46 19.56
N TYR A 32 9.49 6.28 20.35
CA TYR A 32 9.39 5.20 21.33
C TYR A 32 8.93 3.87 20.73
N GLU A 33 8.20 3.91 19.60
CA GLU A 33 7.67 2.71 18.92
C GLU A 33 8.77 1.72 18.52
N SER A 34 9.98 2.22 18.25
CA SER A 34 11.15 1.43 17.90
C SER A 34 12.24 1.44 18.98
N GLU A 35 11.96 1.93 20.19
CA GLU A 35 12.97 2.05 21.27
C GLU A 35 13.60 0.69 21.63
N ASN A 36 12.80 -0.37 21.56
CA ASN A 36 13.23 -1.74 21.85
C ASN A 36 13.62 -2.53 20.58
N TRP A 37 13.67 -1.90 19.41
CA TRP A 37 14.05 -2.59 18.17
C TRP A 37 15.57 -2.65 18.07
N SER A 38 16.12 -3.80 17.70
CA SER A 38 17.54 -3.93 17.39
C SER A 38 17.88 -3.22 16.08
N LEU A 39 19.13 -2.77 15.94
CA LEU A 39 19.64 -2.33 14.66
C LEU A 39 19.66 -3.51 13.68
N ALA A 40 19.16 -3.29 12.47
CA ALA A 40 19.26 -4.27 11.40
C ALA A 40 20.74 -4.45 11.00
N THR A 41 21.14 -5.70 10.82
CA THR A 41 22.40 -6.06 10.19
C THR A 41 22.40 -5.67 8.71
N THR A 42 23.58 -5.67 8.08
CA THR A 42 23.67 -5.37 6.64
C THR A 42 22.93 -6.42 5.84
N GLU A 43 22.99 -7.68 6.23
CA GLU A 43 22.33 -8.81 5.58
C GLU A 43 20.80 -8.72 5.70
N GLU A 44 20.28 -8.32 6.87
CA GLU A 44 18.83 -8.13 7.06
C GLU A 44 18.28 -6.94 6.25
N PHE A 45 19.09 -5.90 6.05
CA PHE A 45 18.68 -4.71 5.32
C PHE A 45 18.94 -4.78 3.81
N GLU A 46 19.84 -5.64 3.37
CA GLU A 46 20.23 -5.83 1.96
C GLU A 46 19.03 -5.93 0.99
N PRO A 47 17.96 -6.71 1.26
CA PRO A 47 16.84 -6.83 0.33
C PRO A 47 15.93 -5.59 0.30
N VAL A 48 15.96 -4.75 1.34
CA VAL A 48 14.99 -3.65 1.52
C VAL A 48 15.02 -2.65 0.35
N PRO A 49 16.17 -2.13 -0.11
CA PRO A 49 16.21 -1.24 -1.26
C PRO A 49 15.61 -1.84 -2.54
N ARG A 50 15.83 -3.13 -2.81
CA ARG A 50 15.26 -3.82 -3.98
C ARG A 50 13.75 -3.91 -3.86
N LEU A 51 13.23 -4.37 -2.72
CA LEU A 51 11.79 -4.46 -2.46
C LEU A 51 11.10 -3.10 -2.57
N CYS A 52 11.73 -2.03 -2.04
CA CYS A 52 11.20 -0.67 -2.19
C CYS A 52 11.11 -0.24 -3.65
N ARG A 53 12.13 -0.53 -4.48
CA ARG A 53 12.09 -0.21 -5.91
C ARG A 53 10.99 -0.99 -6.63
N LEU A 54 10.82 -2.26 -6.30
CA LEU A 54 9.80 -3.14 -6.89
C LEU A 54 8.37 -2.65 -6.52
N ILE A 55 8.15 -2.21 -5.28
CA ILE A 55 6.86 -1.59 -4.89
C ILE A 55 6.67 -0.25 -5.62
N LEU A 56 7.73 0.58 -5.74
CA LEU A 56 7.64 1.86 -6.43
C LEU A 56 7.36 1.71 -7.93
N SER A 57 7.88 0.67 -8.59
CA SER A 57 7.61 0.45 -10.01
C SER A 57 6.14 0.13 -10.27
N ALA A 58 5.40 -0.41 -9.29
CA ALA A 58 3.96 -0.63 -9.41
C ALA A 58 3.16 0.68 -9.60
N TYR A 59 3.77 1.85 -9.33
CA TYR A 59 3.17 3.16 -9.60
C TYR A 59 3.36 3.68 -11.05
N GLU A 60 4.27 3.10 -11.84
CA GLU A 60 4.53 3.58 -13.20
C GLU A 60 3.42 3.22 -14.16
N GLU A 61 3.10 4.02 -15.18
CA GLU A 61 2.14 3.57 -16.20
C GLU A 61 2.79 2.56 -17.16
N ASP A 62 4.05 2.81 -17.54
CA ASP A 62 4.84 1.97 -18.44
C ASP A 62 6.19 1.62 -17.80
N LEU A 63 6.42 0.32 -17.56
CA LEU A 63 7.68 -0.17 -16.97
C LEU A 63 8.86 -0.11 -17.94
N ARG A 64 8.62 -0.08 -19.25
CA ARG A 64 9.69 0.04 -20.26
C ARG A 64 10.13 1.49 -20.44
N ASN A 65 9.26 2.44 -20.13
CA ASN A 65 9.54 3.86 -20.19
C ASN A 65 9.05 4.57 -18.90
N PRO A 66 9.69 4.30 -17.74
CA PRO A 66 9.26 4.83 -16.46
C PRO A 66 9.49 6.34 -16.35
N LEU A 67 8.55 7.06 -15.75
CA LEU A 67 8.60 8.52 -15.59
C LEU A 67 9.25 8.96 -14.28
N TRP A 68 9.10 8.15 -13.22
CA TRP A 68 9.47 8.47 -11.84
C TRP A 68 10.56 7.55 -11.28
N ALA A 69 11.28 6.87 -12.16
CA ALA A 69 12.37 5.99 -11.77
C ALA A 69 13.40 6.71 -10.89
N PRO A 70 13.83 6.11 -9.76
CA PRO A 70 14.91 6.65 -8.96
C PRO A 70 16.24 6.63 -9.75
N PRO A 71 17.28 7.33 -9.28
CA PRO A 71 18.62 7.21 -9.86
C PRO A 71 19.07 5.74 -9.92
N GLY A 72 19.44 5.28 -11.12
CA GLY A 72 19.80 3.88 -11.37
C GLY A 72 18.62 2.96 -11.71
N GLY A 73 17.39 3.48 -11.82
CA GLY A 73 16.21 2.74 -12.23
C GLY A 73 15.65 1.82 -11.14
N TYR A 74 14.58 1.11 -11.50
CA TYR A 74 13.95 0.14 -10.60
C TYR A 74 14.73 -1.17 -10.46
N GLY A 75 15.61 -1.49 -11.42
CA GLY A 75 16.35 -2.75 -11.42
C GLY A 75 15.45 -3.97 -11.62
N ILE A 76 14.35 -3.81 -12.35
CA ILE A 76 13.42 -4.89 -12.73
C ILE A 76 13.47 -5.10 -14.23
N ASP A 77 13.21 -6.33 -14.67
CA ASP A 77 13.02 -6.66 -16.08
C ASP A 77 11.52 -6.67 -16.43
N PRO A 78 11.01 -5.73 -17.26
CA PRO A 78 9.61 -5.72 -17.66
C PRO A 78 9.14 -7.02 -18.34
N ASP A 79 10.05 -7.80 -18.94
CA ASP A 79 9.72 -9.08 -19.57
C ASP A 79 9.45 -10.20 -18.56
N CYS A 80 9.86 -10.02 -17.29
CA CYS A 80 9.61 -10.95 -16.19
C CYS A 80 8.32 -10.64 -15.39
N VAL A 81 7.51 -9.68 -15.84
CA VAL A 81 6.19 -9.39 -15.25
C VAL A 81 5.15 -10.33 -15.86
N VAL A 82 4.59 -11.22 -15.03
CA VAL A 82 3.59 -12.21 -15.46
C VAL A 82 2.24 -11.56 -15.66
N LEU A 83 1.86 -10.69 -14.73
CA LEU A 83 0.56 -10.05 -14.70
C LEU A 83 0.68 -8.68 -14.05
N ARG A 84 -0.11 -7.73 -14.54
CA ARG A 84 -0.25 -6.40 -13.98
C ARG A 84 -1.70 -5.97 -14.07
N LYS A 85 -2.24 -5.39 -13.00
CA LYS A 85 -3.59 -4.80 -12.99
C LYS A 85 -3.54 -3.34 -12.60
N ASN A 86 -4.15 -2.52 -13.44
CA ASN A 86 -4.35 -1.09 -13.19
C ASN A 86 -5.68 -0.82 -12.45
N ASP A 87 -5.98 0.44 -12.16
CA ASP A 87 -7.18 0.81 -11.39
C ASP A 87 -8.50 0.47 -12.12
N GLU A 88 -8.49 0.40 -13.45
CA GLU A 88 -9.65 0.04 -14.27
C GLU A 88 -9.92 -1.47 -14.16
N GLU A 89 -8.87 -2.28 -14.19
CA GLU A 89 -8.94 -3.74 -14.07
C GLU A 89 -9.28 -4.20 -12.65
N THR A 90 -8.86 -3.43 -11.62
CA THR A 90 -9.24 -3.73 -10.23
C THR A 90 -10.64 -3.24 -9.87
N LEU A 91 -11.30 -2.49 -10.75
CA LEU A 91 -12.65 -1.93 -10.55
C LEU A 91 -12.78 -1.14 -9.24
N GLY A 92 -11.69 -0.51 -8.78
CA GLY A 92 -11.62 0.23 -7.52
C GLY A 92 -11.76 -0.61 -6.25
N ARG A 93 -11.64 -1.95 -6.32
CA ARG A 93 -11.72 -2.84 -5.16
C ARG A 93 -10.39 -2.98 -4.40
N VAL A 94 -9.30 -2.84 -5.12
CA VAL A 94 -7.93 -2.86 -4.60
C VAL A 94 -7.06 -1.90 -5.41
N THR A 95 -5.95 -1.47 -4.83
CA THR A 95 -4.93 -0.71 -5.54
C THR A 95 -4.25 -1.58 -6.61
N PRO A 96 -3.71 -0.95 -7.67
CA PRO A 96 -2.91 -1.62 -8.67
C PRO A 96 -1.81 -2.50 -8.10
N TYR A 97 -1.55 -3.59 -8.79
CA TYR A 97 -0.53 -4.55 -8.40
C TYR A 97 0.04 -5.26 -9.61
N MET A 98 1.14 -5.96 -9.39
CA MET A 98 1.76 -6.84 -10.36
C MET A 98 2.31 -8.10 -9.71
N ILE A 99 2.39 -9.16 -10.51
CA ILE A 99 3.11 -10.40 -10.20
C ILE A 99 4.39 -10.40 -11.03
N TYR A 100 5.53 -10.43 -10.36
CA TYR A 100 6.87 -10.35 -10.96
C TYR A 100 7.70 -11.56 -10.57
N LEU A 101 8.42 -12.14 -11.53
CA LEU A 101 9.38 -13.21 -11.30
C LEU A 101 10.78 -12.60 -11.11
N ASP A 102 11.25 -12.57 -9.87
CA ASP A 102 12.59 -12.11 -9.55
C ASP A 102 13.55 -13.31 -9.61
N HIS A 103 13.97 -13.65 -10.83
CA HIS A 103 14.84 -14.80 -11.07
C HIS A 103 16.21 -14.68 -10.38
N ASP A 104 16.72 -13.46 -10.22
CA ASP A 104 18.01 -13.22 -9.55
C ASP A 104 17.96 -13.58 -8.06
N ASN A 105 16.78 -13.44 -7.43
CA ASN A 105 16.54 -13.74 -6.02
C ASN A 105 15.76 -15.04 -5.79
N ALA A 106 15.33 -15.71 -6.86
CA ALA A 106 14.44 -16.86 -6.83
C ALA A 106 13.10 -16.58 -6.11
N ASP A 107 12.56 -15.37 -6.25
CA ASP A 107 11.30 -14.94 -5.64
C ASP A 107 10.16 -14.84 -6.66
N ILE A 108 8.94 -15.21 -6.24
CA ILE A 108 7.69 -14.80 -6.90
C ILE A 108 7.12 -13.64 -6.09
N VAL A 109 7.04 -12.46 -6.69
CA VAL A 109 6.69 -11.22 -5.97
C VAL A 109 5.31 -10.71 -6.38
N LEU A 110 4.39 -10.67 -5.43
CA LEU A 110 3.13 -9.92 -5.53
C LEU A 110 3.35 -8.51 -4.97
N ALA A 111 3.57 -7.54 -5.85
CA ALA A 111 3.75 -6.14 -5.47
C ALA A 111 2.45 -5.37 -5.59
N ILE A 112 1.89 -4.99 -4.44
CA ILE A 112 0.69 -4.18 -4.32
C ILE A 112 1.10 -2.76 -3.94
N ARG A 113 0.73 -1.77 -4.74
CA ARG A 113 1.05 -0.38 -4.43
C ARG A 113 0.15 0.14 -3.31
N GLY A 114 0.57 1.18 -2.59
CA GLY A 114 -0.27 1.88 -1.62
C GLY A 114 -1.38 2.70 -2.28
N LEU A 115 -2.37 3.11 -1.47
CA LEU A 115 -3.45 4.00 -1.90
C LEU A 115 -2.87 5.35 -2.33
N ASN A 116 -3.35 5.90 -3.45
CA ASN A 116 -2.91 7.21 -3.93
C ASN A 116 -3.73 8.37 -3.32
N LEU A 117 -4.90 8.07 -2.72
CA LEU A 117 -5.81 9.04 -2.09
C LEU A 117 -6.27 10.18 -3.02
N ALA A 118 -6.04 10.04 -4.32
CA ALA A 118 -6.57 10.92 -5.36
C ALA A 118 -7.87 10.36 -5.95
N LYS A 119 -8.16 9.07 -5.74
CA LYS A 119 -9.35 8.38 -6.26
C LYS A 119 -10.39 8.16 -5.16
N GLU A 120 -11.66 8.34 -5.52
CA GLU A 120 -12.80 8.08 -4.61
C GLU A 120 -12.84 6.62 -4.14
N SER A 121 -12.45 5.67 -4.99
CA SER A 121 -12.34 4.25 -4.65
C SER A 121 -11.41 4.00 -3.47
N ASP A 122 -10.29 4.74 -3.37
CA ASP A 122 -9.34 4.58 -2.29
C ASP A 122 -9.97 4.99 -0.95
N TYR A 123 -10.77 6.07 -0.96
CA TYR A 123 -11.55 6.47 0.19
C TYR A 123 -12.65 5.46 0.53
N ALA A 124 -13.29 4.84 -0.47
CA ALA A 124 -14.28 3.79 -0.21
C ALA A 124 -13.66 2.61 0.53
N VAL A 125 -12.45 2.18 0.15
CA VAL A 125 -11.69 1.14 0.87
C VAL A 125 -11.35 1.58 2.29
N LEU A 126 -10.81 2.79 2.48
CA LEU A 126 -10.43 3.30 3.81
C LEU A 126 -11.61 3.59 4.75
N LEU A 127 -12.71 4.08 4.20
CA LEU A 127 -13.89 4.43 4.98
C LEU A 127 -14.81 3.23 5.23
N ASP A 128 -14.61 2.11 4.52
CA ASP A 128 -15.11 0.79 4.94
C ASP A 128 -14.28 0.28 6.13
N ASN A 129 -14.30 1.04 7.21
CA ASN A 129 -13.72 0.68 8.48
C ASN A 129 -14.83 0.66 9.52
N LYS A 130 -15.55 -0.46 9.59
CA LYS A 130 -16.40 -0.77 10.74
C LYS A 130 -15.49 -1.02 11.94
N LEU A 131 -15.05 0.08 12.58
CA LEU A 131 -14.09 0.12 13.69
C LEU A 131 -14.15 -1.15 14.57
N GLY A 132 -13.15 -2.02 14.42
CA GLY A 132 -12.97 -3.19 15.28
C GLY A 132 -14.08 -4.26 15.21
N GLN A 133 -14.85 -4.35 14.11
CA GLN A 133 -15.86 -5.40 13.97
C GLN A 133 -15.39 -6.60 13.13
N THR A 134 -14.39 -6.41 12.28
CA THR A 134 -13.91 -7.50 11.41
C THR A 134 -12.84 -8.29 12.14
N LYS A 135 -13.23 -9.48 12.58
CA LYS A 135 -12.33 -10.45 13.22
C LYS A 135 -11.62 -11.27 12.16
N PHE A 136 -10.31 -11.40 12.29
CA PHE A 136 -9.51 -12.29 11.46
C PHE A 136 -8.43 -12.93 12.35
N ASP A 137 -8.35 -14.25 12.32
CA ASP A 137 -7.39 -15.06 13.11
C ASP A 137 -7.27 -14.65 14.59
N GLY A 138 -8.41 -14.44 15.25
CA GLY A 138 -8.46 -14.03 16.67
C GLY A 138 -8.12 -12.55 16.94
N GLY A 139 -7.68 -11.80 15.93
CA GLY A 139 -7.45 -10.36 15.97
C GLY A 139 -8.55 -9.53 15.31
N TYR A 140 -8.34 -8.21 15.23
CA TYR A 140 -9.20 -7.27 14.51
C TYR A 140 -8.41 -6.59 13.40
N VAL A 141 -9.01 -6.50 12.21
CA VAL A 141 -8.40 -5.89 11.03
C VAL A 141 -9.31 -4.84 10.41
N HIS A 142 -8.74 -3.99 9.56
CA HIS A 142 -9.51 -3.02 8.79
C HIS A 142 -10.38 -3.73 7.75
N ASN A 143 -11.69 -3.52 7.79
CA ASN A 143 -12.64 -4.27 6.95
C ASN A 143 -12.38 -4.11 5.44
N GLY A 144 -12.20 -2.87 4.96
CA GLY A 144 -11.89 -2.60 3.56
C GLY A 144 -10.57 -3.20 3.08
N LEU A 145 -9.51 -3.13 3.89
CA LEU A 145 -8.22 -3.75 3.56
C LEU A 145 -8.31 -5.28 3.53
N LEU A 146 -9.08 -5.89 4.44
CA LEU A 146 -9.31 -7.34 4.41
C LEU A 146 -10.02 -7.75 3.12
N LYS A 147 -11.11 -7.06 2.74
CA LYS A 147 -11.82 -7.34 1.48
C LYS A 147 -10.94 -7.14 0.26
N ALA A 148 -10.06 -6.14 0.27
CA ALA A 148 -9.11 -5.92 -0.81
C ALA A 148 -8.11 -7.09 -0.92
N ALA A 149 -7.59 -7.58 0.21
CA ALA A 149 -6.72 -8.75 0.25
C ALA A 149 -7.44 -10.03 -0.21
N GLU A 150 -8.67 -10.27 0.26
CA GLU A 150 -9.53 -11.37 -0.20
C GLU A 150 -9.76 -11.31 -1.71
N TRP A 151 -10.03 -10.11 -2.25
CA TRP A 151 -10.25 -9.94 -3.69
C TRP A 151 -9.01 -10.31 -4.51
N VAL A 152 -7.81 -9.88 -4.09
CA VAL A 152 -6.56 -10.25 -4.78
C VAL A 152 -6.33 -11.76 -4.67
N PHE A 153 -6.54 -12.33 -3.48
CA PHE A 153 -6.39 -13.77 -3.27
C PHE A 153 -7.33 -14.57 -4.19
N ASP A 154 -8.64 -14.29 -4.16
CA ASP A 154 -9.63 -15.00 -4.98
C ASP A 154 -9.34 -14.87 -6.48
N THR A 155 -8.73 -13.75 -6.89
CA THR A 155 -8.47 -13.48 -8.30
C THR A 155 -7.18 -14.14 -8.80
N GLU A 156 -6.14 -14.21 -7.96
CA GLU A 156 -4.79 -14.61 -8.40
C GLU A 156 -4.30 -15.94 -7.80
N CYS A 157 -5.04 -16.55 -6.86
CA CYS A 157 -4.59 -17.76 -6.15
C CYS A 157 -4.22 -18.92 -7.09
N ASP A 158 -5.04 -19.20 -8.11
CA ASP A 158 -4.75 -20.27 -9.06
C ASP A 158 -3.49 -19.96 -9.90
N GLY A 159 -3.33 -18.72 -10.36
CA GLY A 159 -2.13 -18.31 -11.10
C GLY A 159 -0.86 -18.34 -10.25
N LEU A 160 -0.94 -17.92 -8.98
CA LEU A 160 0.17 -18.03 -8.04
C LEU A 160 0.50 -19.49 -7.73
N ARG A 161 -0.48 -20.38 -7.65
CA ARG A 161 -0.25 -21.82 -7.47
C ARG A 161 0.53 -22.40 -8.65
N GLU A 162 0.13 -22.09 -9.88
CA GLU A 162 0.81 -22.56 -11.09
C GLU A 162 2.26 -22.09 -11.19
N LEU A 163 2.58 -20.90 -10.68
CA LEU A 163 3.96 -20.38 -10.68
C LEU A 163 4.88 -21.09 -9.66
N VAL A 164 4.30 -21.72 -8.62
CA VAL A 164 5.05 -22.40 -7.56
C VAL A 164 5.27 -23.89 -7.86
N GLU A 165 4.42 -24.50 -8.70
CA GLU A 165 4.49 -25.91 -9.13
C GLU A 165 5.56 -26.17 -10.20
#